data_AF-A0A093BJN3-F1
#
_entry.id   AF-A0A093BJN3-F1
#
_cell.length_a   1.000
_cell.length_b   1.000
_cell.length_c   1.000
_cell.angle_alpha   90.00
_cell.angle_beta   90.00
_cell.angle_gamma   90.00
#
_symmetry.space_group_name_H-M   'P 1'
#
loop_
_entity.id
_entity.type
_entity.pdbx_description
1 polymer ?
#
loop_
_entity_poly.entity_id
_entity_poly.type
_entity_poly.pdbx_seq_one_letter_code
_entity_poly.pdbx_strand_id
1 'polypeptide(L)'
;LVPPGVCNACALEIRASPKVQAVVGEQVALKCTFKSSSPISDRLTVDWTYRPPSGGPMETIFHYQSVPYSTAVGKFKDRISWIGNVAQGDASIALQSPVMSDNGTFICSVKNPPDVYHNIPQTTLTVMERGFSFQLTSTTLLALSVFIPSIIVAVLLLVRMGRKFAVLKEKKKTGYKKSSIEVSDEPEDPETSRWLGKLRDWCLNCV
;
A
#
# COMPACT_ATOMS: atom_id res chain seq x y z
N LEU A 1 40.60 -38.45 24.32
CA LEU A 1 40.58 -37.84 25.68
C LEU A 1 40.99 -36.38 25.53
N VAL A 2 40.05 -35.45 25.62
CA VAL A 2 40.34 -34.00 25.63
C VAL A 2 40.74 -33.63 27.06
N PRO A 3 41.84 -32.89 27.28
CA PRO A 3 42.31 -32.58 28.63
C PRO A 3 41.32 -31.68 29.39
N PRO A 4 41.22 -31.81 30.72
CA PRO A 4 40.41 -30.92 31.55
C PRO A 4 41.05 -29.54 31.54
N GLY A 5 40.42 -28.56 30.88
CA GLY A 5 40.92 -27.19 30.79
C GLY A 5 40.79 -26.53 29.42
N VAL A 6 40.33 -27.26 28.39
CA VAL A 6 39.96 -26.63 27.10
C VAL A 6 38.52 -26.14 27.20
N CYS A 7 38.32 -24.90 27.63
CA CYS A 7 37.06 -24.20 27.38
C CYS A 7 36.98 -23.94 25.87
N ASN A 8 36.26 -24.79 25.14
CA ASN A 8 35.75 -24.39 23.83
C ASN A 8 34.99 -23.07 24.06
N ALA A 9 35.38 -22.01 23.37
CA ALA A 9 34.73 -20.71 23.51
C ALA A 9 33.23 -20.90 23.25
N CYS A 10 32.43 -20.70 24.30
CA CYS A 10 30.98 -20.82 24.25
C CYS A 10 30.46 -19.56 23.54
N ALA A 11 30.00 -19.72 22.30
CA ALA A 11 29.68 -18.65 21.39
C ALA A 11 28.20 -18.66 21.02
N LEU A 12 27.58 -17.50 21.13
CA LEU A 12 26.24 -17.24 20.64
C LEU A 12 26.30 -16.21 19.50
N GLU A 13 25.90 -16.63 18.31
CA GLU A 13 25.79 -15.75 17.15
C GLU A 13 24.31 -15.42 16.90
N ILE A 14 23.97 -14.12 16.86
CA ILE A 14 22.62 -13.65 16.59
C ILE A 14 22.62 -12.90 15.26
N ARG A 15 21.67 -13.20 14.39
CA ARG A 15 21.46 -12.55 13.09
C ARG A 15 20.05 -11.98 13.02
N ALA A 16 19.94 -10.73 12.58
CA ALA A 16 18.66 -10.09 12.30
C ALA A 16 18.76 -9.26 11.02
N SER A 17 17.62 -8.97 10.40
CA SER A 17 17.58 -8.07 9.26
C SER A 17 17.94 -6.65 9.72
N PRO A 18 18.94 -5.98 9.13
CA PRO A 18 19.39 -4.66 9.61
C PRO A 18 18.36 -3.56 9.36
N LYS A 19 17.54 -3.72 8.32
CA LYS A 19 16.46 -2.81 7.95
C LYS A 19 15.23 -3.60 7.58
N VAL A 20 14.06 -3.16 8.05
CA VAL A 20 12.76 -3.74 7.72
C VAL A 20 11.83 -2.60 7.31
N GLN A 21 11.15 -2.79 6.18
CA GLN A 21 10.10 -1.89 5.72
C GLN A 21 8.75 -2.50 6.04
N ALA A 22 7.86 -1.70 6.62
CA ALA A 22 6.51 -2.10 6.94
C ALA A 22 5.51 -1.16 6.30
N VAL A 23 4.37 -1.69 5.88
CA VAL A 23 3.27 -0.87 5.38
C VAL A 23 2.31 -0.59 6.54
N VAL A 24 1.80 0.63 6.64
CA VAL A 24 0.83 1.00 7.68
C VAL A 24 -0.35 0.01 7.68
N GLY A 25 -0.65 -0.55 8.85
CA GLY A 25 -1.74 -1.50 9.06
C GLY A 25 -1.45 -2.95 8.67
N GLU A 26 -0.37 -3.23 7.92
CA GLU A 26 0.00 -4.58 7.50
C GLU A 26 0.98 -5.23 8.48
N GLN A 27 0.70 -6.48 8.87
CA GLN A 27 1.60 -7.23 9.75
C GLN A 27 2.99 -7.34 9.14
N VAL A 28 4.02 -7.09 9.95
CA VAL A 28 5.43 -7.22 9.55
C VAL A 28 6.17 -8.14 10.51
N ALA A 29 7.05 -8.99 9.96
CA ALA A 29 7.92 -9.85 10.74
C ALA A 29 9.27 -9.19 11.00
N LEU A 30 9.68 -9.15 12.27
CA LEU A 30 11.02 -8.77 12.71
C LEU A 30 11.81 -10.07 12.91
N LYS A 31 12.59 -10.43 11.89
CA LYS A 31 13.32 -11.70 11.87
C LYS A 31 14.56 -11.64 12.75
N CYS A 32 14.71 -12.62 13.63
CA CYS A 32 15.89 -12.84 14.44
C CYS A 32 16.18 -14.34 14.53
N THR A 33 17.38 -14.76 14.14
CA THR A 33 17.85 -16.13 14.26
C THR A 33 19.14 -16.18 15.06
N PHE A 34 19.40 -17.30 15.73
CA PHE A 34 20.61 -17.49 16.50
C PHE A 34 21.21 -18.87 16.31
N LYS A 35 22.53 -18.95 16.48
CA LYS A 35 23.29 -20.20 16.53
C LYS A 35 24.06 -20.23 17.85
N SER A 36 23.86 -21.32 18.60
CA SER A 36 24.46 -21.55 19.90
C SER A 36 25.45 -22.71 19.80
N SER A 37 26.60 -22.62 20.48
CA SER A 37 27.50 -23.76 20.66
C SER A 37 27.00 -24.71 21.76
N SER A 38 26.27 -24.19 22.74
CA SER A 38 25.67 -24.98 23.80
C SER A 38 24.29 -25.49 23.39
N PRO A 39 23.86 -26.65 23.89
CA PRO A 39 22.49 -27.12 23.71
C PRO A 39 21.48 -26.07 24.18
N ILE A 40 20.35 -25.96 23.49
CA ILE A 40 19.26 -25.08 23.92
C ILE A 40 18.66 -25.64 25.21
N SER A 41 18.65 -24.83 26.25
CA SER A 41 18.12 -25.19 27.58
C SER A 41 16.88 -24.37 27.96
N ASP A 42 16.20 -24.78 29.02
CA ASP A 42 15.09 -24.05 29.65
C ASP A 42 15.50 -22.69 30.24
N ARG A 43 16.82 -22.50 30.45
CA ARG A 43 17.42 -21.24 30.89
C ARG A 43 17.62 -20.24 29.75
N LEU A 44 17.32 -20.61 28.51
CA LEU A 44 17.40 -19.71 27.37
C LEU A 44 16.36 -18.58 27.52
N THR A 45 16.81 -17.36 27.30
CA THR A 45 15.92 -16.19 27.26
C THR A 45 16.06 -15.44 25.95
N VAL A 46 14.95 -14.87 25.49
CA VAL A 46 14.91 -13.92 24.37
C VAL A 46 14.25 -12.64 24.84
N ASP A 47 14.93 -11.52 24.66
CA ASP A 47 14.43 -10.19 24.94
C ASP A 47 14.39 -9.37 23.65
N TRP A 48 13.23 -8.81 23.35
CA TRP A 48 13.11 -7.77 22.33
C TRP A 48 12.95 -6.41 23.00
N THR A 49 13.81 -5.48 22.61
CA THR A 49 13.75 -4.10 23.07
C THR A 49 13.58 -3.14 21.89
N TYR A 50 12.98 -1.99 22.18
CA TYR A 50 12.73 -0.92 21.24
C TYR A 50 13.41 0.37 21.70
N ARG A 51 13.96 1.11 20.74
CA ARG A 51 14.47 2.46 20.93
C ARG A 51 13.79 3.41 19.93
N PRO A 52 13.19 4.51 20.41
CA PRO A 52 12.64 5.55 19.54
C PRO A 52 13.71 6.24 18.66
N PRO A 53 13.36 6.74 17.47
CA PRO A 53 14.27 7.49 16.60
C PRO A 53 14.75 8.80 17.24
N SER A 54 13.93 9.40 18.10
CA SER A 54 14.26 10.59 18.89
C SER A 54 15.34 10.34 19.95
N GLY A 55 15.77 9.09 20.12
CA GLY A 55 16.55 8.66 21.27
C GLY A 55 15.68 8.45 22.52
N GLY A 56 16.34 8.15 23.64
CA GLY A 56 15.69 7.85 24.91
C GLY A 56 16.04 6.47 25.49
N PRO A 57 15.40 6.09 26.61
CA PRO A 57 15.60 4.78 27.21
C PRO A 57 15.14 3.65 26.27
N MET A 58 15.76 2.48 26.39
CA MET A 58 15.26 1.28 25.72
C MET A 58 14.04 0.75 26.47
N GLU A 59 13.00 0.38 25.73
CA GLU A 59 11.77 -0.23 26.26
C GLU A 59 11.75 -1.72 25.94
N THR A 60 11.41 -2.57 26.92
CA THR A 60 11.21 -4.00 26.66
C THR A 60 9.80 -4.21 26.12
N ILE A 61 9.71 -4.82 24.95
CA ILE A 61 8.42 -5.00 24.24
C ILE A 61 7.96 -6.46 24.21
N PHE A 62 8.88 -7.40 24.46
CA PHE A 62 8.59 -8.82 24.49
C PHE A 62 9.71 -9.59 25.21
N HIS A 63 9.33 -10.62 25.95
CA HIS A 63 10.23 -11.52 26.66
C HIS A 63 9.81 -12.97 26.43
N TYR A 64 10.77 -13.87 26.26
CA TYR A 64 10.53 -15.31 26.22
C TYR A 64 11.44 -16.00 27.23
N GLN A 65 10.84 -16.87 28.04
CA GLN A 65 11.53 -17.82 28.90
C GLN A 65 10.66 -19.06 29.06
N SER A 66 10.95 -20.11 28.29
CA SER A 66 10.11 -21.31 28.09
C SER A 66 8.72 -21.03 27.49
N VAL A 67 8.13 -19.88 27.78
CA VAL A 67 6.82 -19.38 27.35
C VAL A 67 6.98 -17.94 26.87
N PRO A 68 6.25 -17.51 25.83
CA PRO A 68 6.27 -16.12 25.36
C PRO A 68 5.45 -15.19 26.26
N TYR A 69 6.00 -14.02 26.55
CA TYR A 69 5.39 -12.94 27.34
C TYR A 69 5.47 -11.62 26.57
N SER A 70 4.33 -11.09 26.15
CA SER A 70 4.23 -9.74 25.59
C SER A 70 4.11 -8.71 26.71
N THR A 71 4.64 -7.49 26.51
CA THR A 71 4.54 -6.43 27.51
C THR A 71 3.08 -6.02 27.75
N ALA A 72 2.68 -5.94 29.02
CA ALA A 72 1.31 -5.60 29.43
C ALA A 72 0.98 -4.09 29.34
N VAL A 73 1.99 -3.26 29.09
CA VAL A 73 1.94 -1.79 29.08
C VAL A 73 2.77 -1.23 27.92
N GLY A 74 2.58 0.05 27.62
CA GLY A 74 3.35 0.75 26.60
C GLY A 74 2.76 0.61 25.19
N LYS A 75 3.46 1.22 24.23
CA LYS A 75 2.97 1.44 22.86
C LYS A 75 2.79 0.17 22.04
N PHE A 76 3.49 -0.90 22.37
CA PHE A 76 3.47 -2.17 21.64
C PHE A 76 2.57 -3.24 22.27
N LYS A 77 1.86 -2.88 23.35
CA LYS A 77 0.89 -3.75 24.02
C LYS A 77 -0.09 -4.33 22.99
N ASP A 78 -0.35 -5.64 23.09
CA ASP A 78 -1.27 -6.41 22.26
C ASP A 78 -0.96 -6.42 20.74
N ARG A 79 0.14 -5.80 20.31
CA ARG A 79 0.55 -5.74 18.89
C ARG A 79 1.76 -6.61 18.57
N ILE A 80 2.45 -7.15 19.58
CA ILE A 80 3.57 -8.07 19.38
C ILE A 80 3.08 -9.51 19.55
N SER A 81 3.36 -10.32 18.54
CA SER A 81 3.10 -11.76 18.55
C SER A 81 4.39 -12.55 18.33
N TRP A 82 4.52 -13.67 19.04
CA TRP A 82 5.61 -14.60 18.86
C TRP A 82 5.39 -15.45 17.61
N ILE A 83 6.38 -15.49 16.71
CA ILE A 83 6.35 -16.32 15.50
C ILE A 83 7.60 -17.22 15.38
N GLY A 84 8.50 -17.16 16.37
CA GLY A 84 9.74 -17.90 16.38
C GLY A 84 9.59 -19.34 16.88
N ASN A 85 10.69 -20.07 16.79
CA ASN A 85 10.85 -21.41 17.33
C ASN A 85 12.27 -21.54 17.90
N VAL A 86 12.40 -21.36 19.21
CA VAL A 86 13.70 -21.36 19.87
C VAL A 86 14.45 -22.68 19.69
N ALA A 87 13.75 -23.81 19.59
CA ALA A 87 14.35 -25.12 19.35
C ALA A 87 15.03 -25.22 17.98
N GLN A 88 14.64 -24.37 17.03
CA GLN A 88 15.23 -24.25 15.69
C GLN A 88 16.16 -23.03 15.56
N GLY A 89 16.46 -22.33 16.66
CA GLY A 89 17.28 -21.13 16.62
C GLY A 89 16.55 -19.90 16.05
N ASP A 90 15.22 -19.86 16.13
CA ASP A 90 14.41 -18.74 15.65
C ASP A 90 13.77 -17.98 16.82
N ALA A 91 14.10 -16.69 16.90
CA ALA A 91 13.70 -15.74 17.93
C ALA A 91 12.79 -14.61 17.38
N SER A 92 12.16 -14.83 16.23
CA SER A 92 11.40 -13.81 15.50
C SER A 92 10.06 -13.44 16.16
N ILE A 93 9.70 -12.17 16.03
CA ILE A 93 8.38 -11.64 16.43
C ILE A 93 7.68 -10.99 15.22
N ALA A 94 6.36 -10.86 15.30
CA ALA A 94 5.57 -10.08 14.35
C ALA A 94 4.93 -8.88 15.05
N LEU A 95 5.01 -7.72 14.40
CA LEU A 95 4.32 -6.50 14.78
C LEU A 95 3.02 -6.40 13.96
N GLN A 96 1.89 -6.34 14.66
CA GLN A 96 0.57 -6.18 14.09
C GLN A 96 0.22 -4.70 13.93
N SER A 97 -0.45 -4.39 12.81
CA SER A 97 -0.91 -3.05 12.44
C SER A 97 0.10 -1.93 12.78
N PRO A 98 1.28 -1.92 12.13
CA PRO A 98 2.27 -0.87 12.29
C PRO A 98 1.71 0.50 11.93
N VAL A 99 2.14 1.53 12.66
CA VAL A 99 1.81 2.94 12.40
C VAL A 99 3.07 3.77 12.23
N MET A 100 2.98 4.95 11.62
CA MET A 100 4.14 5.81 11.34
C MET A 100 4.99 6.13 12.58
N SER A 101 4.36 6.25 13.75
CA SER A 101 5.09 6.51 14.99
C SER A 101 5.94 5.31 15.44
N ASP A 102 5.66 4.08 14.99
CA ASP A 102 6.40 2.86 15.35
C ASP A 102 7.80 2.78 14.75
N ASN A 103 8.17 3.72 13.88
CA ASN A 103 9.55 3.88 13.42
C ASN A 103 10.51 3.84 14.60
N GLY A 104 11.66 3.19 14.41
CA GLY A 104 12.66 3.06 15.46
C GLY A 104 13.55 1.86 15.28
N THR A 105 14.32 1.55 16.32
CA THR A 105 15.30 0.48 16.33
C THR A 105 14.85 -0.62 17.27
N PHE A 106 14.69 -1.82 16.74
CA PHE A 106 14.36 -3.03 17.48
C PHE A 106 15.63 -3.86 17.67
N ILE A 107 15.79 -4.45 18.84
CA ILE A 107 17.01 -5.17 19.22
C ILE A 107 16.60 -6.51 19.79
N CYS A 108 17.11 -7.58 19.18
CA CYS A 108 16.90 -8.96 19.60
C CYS A 108 18.11 -9.43 20.42
N SER A 109 17.89 -9.69 21.71
CA SER A 109 18.90 -10.22 22.63
C SER A 109 18.55 -11.65 23.00
N VAL A 110 19.44 -12.59 22.69
CA VAL A 110 19.30 -13.99 23.07
C VAL A 110 20.36 -14.31 24.11
N LYS A 111 20.01 -15.08 25.14
CA LYS A 111 20.96 -15.61 26.13
C LYS A 111 20.74 -17.10 26.24
N ASN A 112 21.81 -17.88 26.09
CA ASN A 112 21.81 -19.32 26.34
C ASN A 112 23.07 -19.70 27.13
N PRO A 113 23.06 -19.55 28.47
CA PRO A 113 24.24 -19.85 29.29
C PRO A 113 24.76 -21.29 29.05
N PRO A 114 26.07 -21.52 29.00
CA PRO A 114 27.18 -20.57 29.26
C PRO A 114 27.60 -19.71 28.05
N ASP A 115 26.91 -19.78 26.91
CA ASP A 115 27.31 -19.05 25.71
C ASP A 115 27.22 -17.53 25.93
N VAL A 116 28.24 -16.83 25.43
CA VAL A 116 28.34 -15.37 25.46
C VAL A 116 28.23 -14.84 24.04
N TYR A 117 27.44 -13.78 23.84
CA TYR A 117 27.38 -13.06 22.57
C TYR A 117 28.37 -11.90 22.57
N HIS A 118 28.93 -11.58 21.40
CA HIS A 118 29.84 -10.44 21.23
C HIS A 118 29.18 -9.24 20.55
N ASN A 119 28.14 -9.47 19.75
CA ASN A 119 27.45 -8.42 19.01
C ASN A 119 25.94 -8.67 19.04
N ILE A 120 25.17 -7.65 19.43
CA ILE A 120 23.71 -7.71 19.44
C ILE A 120 23.21 -6.98 18.18
N PRO A 121 22.59 -7.69 17.23
CA PRO A 121 22.12 -7.06 16.01
C PRO A 121 20.95 -6.11 16.30
N GLN A 122 20.90 -5.04 15.49
CA GLN A 122 19.85 -4.03 15.55
C GLN A 122 19.09 -4.01 14.23
N THR A 123 17.77 -3.87 14.32
CA THR A 123 16.86 -3.79 13.18
C THR A 123 16.18 -2.43 13.17
N THR A 124 16.44 -1.63 12.14
CA THR A 124 15.73 -0.36 11.94
C THR A 124 14.42 -0.62 11.19
N LEU A 125 13.30 -0.33 11.83
CA LEU A 125 11.97 -0.41 11.23
C LEU A 125 11.61 0.95 10.61
N THR A 126 11.22 0.92 9.33
CA THR A 126 10.65 2.08 8.62
C THR A 126 9.26 1.73 8.13
N VAL A 127 8.26 2.40 8.70
CA VAL A 127 6.86 2.30 8.31
C VAL A 127 6.58 3.31 7.20
N MET A 128 5.89 2.85 6.16
CA MET A 128 5.50 3.63 4.98
C MET A 128 4.02 3.46 4.68
N GLU A 129 3.43 4.48 4.08
CA GLU A 129 2.09 4.36 3.50
C GLU A 129 2.15 3.67 2.14
N ARG A 130 1.08 2.98 1.75
CA ARG A 130 0.96 2.48 0.38
C ARG A 130 1.00 3.67 -0.57
N GLY A 131 1.94 3.67 -1.51
CA GLY A 131 2.00 4.68 -2.55
C GLY A 131 0.72 4.70 -3.39
N PHE A 132 0.40 5.87 -3.96
CA PHE A 132 -0.76 6.08 -4.83
C PHE A 132 -0.83 5.07 -6.00
N SER A 133 0.33 4.60 -6.48
CA SER A 133 0.45 3.57 -7.52
C SER A 133 -0.14 2.22 -7.12
N PHE A 134 -0.21 1.89 -5.81
CA PHE A 134 -0.84 0.66 -5.32
C PHE A 134 -2.36 0.83 -5.09
N GLN A 135 -2.82 2.07 -4.85
CA GLN A 135 -4.26 2.37 -4.73
C GLN A 135 -4.99 2.30 -6.07
N LEU A 136 -4.29 2.59 -7.18
CA LEU A 136 -4.79 2.30 -8.51
C LEU A 136 -4.70 0.78 -8.72
N THR A 137 -5.78 0.07 -8.45
CA THR A 137 -5.85 -1.37 -8.73
C THR A 137 -5.47 -1.64 -10.19
N SER A 138 -4.75 -2.74 -10.43
CA SER A 138 -4.30 -3.15 -11.78
C SER A 138 -5.44 -3.13 -12.81
N THR A 139 -6.64 -3.46 -12.37
CA THR A 139 -7.89 -3.37 -13.15
C THR A 139 -8.24 -1.94 -13.58
N THR A 140 -8.11 -0.96 -12.69
CA THR A 140 -8.37 0.46 -13.00
C THR A 140 -7.35 1.01 -13.98
N LEU A 141 -6.06 0.65 -13.83
CA LEU A 141 -5.00 1.05 -14.75
C LEU A 141 -5.23 0.47 -16.16
N LEU A 142 -5.57 -0.83 -16.24
CA LEU A 142 -5.89 -1.47 -17.52
C LEU A 142 -7.14 -0.86 -18.15
N ALA A 143 -8.19 -0.61 -17.37
CA ALA A 143 -9.39 0.07 -17.85
C ALA A 143 -9.05 1.47 -18.42
N LEU A 144 -8.34 2.31 -17.67
CA LEU A 144 -7.88 3.63 -18.14
C LEU A 144 -7.11 3.52 -19.47
N SER A 145 -6.21 2.54 -19.58
CA SER A 145 -5.42 2.35 -20.80
C SER A 145 -6.23 1.98 -22.05
N VAL A 146 -7.39 1.34 -21.91
CA VAL A 146 -8.26 0.92 -23.02
C VAL A 146 -9.35 1.96 -23.31
N PHE A 147 -9.99 2.51 -22.27
CA PHE A 147 -11.11 3.44 -22.42
C PHE A 147 -10.65 4.81 -22.89
N ILE A 148 -9.52 5.33 -22.40
CA ILE A 148 -8.99 6.64 -22.83
C ILE A 148 -8.78 6.72 -24.35
N PRO A 149 -8.01 5.82 -25.01
CA PRO A 149 -7.81 5.91 -26.45
C PRO A 149 -9.11 5.70 -27.24
N SER A 150 -10.01 4.84 -26.77
CA SER A 150 -11.32 4.62 -27.40
C SER A 150 -12.16 5.91 -27.41
N ILE A 151 -12.25 6.59 -26.26
CA ILE A 151 -12.94 7.88 -26.12
C ILE A 151 -12.30 8.94 -27.03
N ILE A 152 -10.97 9.01 -27.08
CA ILE A 152 -10.26 9.96 -27.96
C ILE A 152 -10.62 9.72 -29.43
N VAL A 153 -10.60 8.47 -29.89
CA VAL A 153 -10.97 8.14 -31.28
C VAL A 153 -12.43 8.49 -31.55
N ALA A 154 -13.35 8.14 -30.66
CA ALA A 154 -14.78 8.47 -30.81
C ALA A 154 -15.01 9.98 -30.91
N VAL A 155 -14.39 10.78 -30.03
CA VAL A 155 -14.46 12.25 -30.08
C VAL A 155 -13.88 12.80 -31.39
N LEU A 156 -12.73 12.29 -31.85
CA LEU A 156 -12.13 12.70 -33.12
C LEU A 156 -13.04 12.38 -34.31
N LEU A 157 -13.73 11.23 -34.30
CA LEU A 157 -14.71 10.89 -35.33
C LEU A 157 -15.92 11.82 -35.27
N LEU A 158 -16.49 12.07 -34.08
CA LEU A 158 -17.62 13.00 -33.91
C LEU A 158 -17.28 14.42 -34.39
N VAL A 159 -16.09 14.93 -34.08
CA VAL A 159 -15.62 16.24 -34.55
C VAL A 159 -15.47 16.25 -36.07
N ARG A 160 -14.90 15.19 -36.67
CA ARG A 160 -14.76 15.09 -38.14
C ARG A 160 -16.12 15.03 -38.83
N MET A 161 -17.06 14.27 -38.28
CA MET A 161 -18.43 14.19 -38.81
C MET A 161 -19.14 15.54 -38.68
N GLY A 162 -19.06 16.22 -37.53
CA GLY A 162 -19.61 17.56 -37.34
C GLY A 162 -19.05 18.58 -38.33
N ARG A 163 -17.73 18.57 -38.59
CA ARG A 163 -17.10 19.42 -39.62
C ARG A 163 -17.58 19.08 -41.03
N LYS A 164 -17.71 17.79 -41.39
CA LYS A 164 -18.22 17.40 -42.71
C LYS A 164 -19.68 17.79 -42.90
N PHE A 165 -20.53 17.59 -41.89
CA PHE A 165 -21.94 18.00 -41.93
C PHE A 165 -22.09 19.52 -42.02
N ALA A 166 -21.24 20.31 -41.33
CA ALA A 166 -21.21 21.76 -41.48
C ALA A 166 -20.81 22.19 -42.90
N VAL A 167 -19.80 21.55 -43.51
CA VAL A 167 -19.38 21.81 -44.90
C VAL A 167 -20.46 21.39 -45.91
N LEU A 168 -21.16 20.28 -45.68
CA LEU A 168 -22.30 19.84 -46.51
C LEU A 168 -23.49 20.81 -46.39
N LYS A 169 -23.70 21.40 -45.21
CA LYS A 169 -24.73 22.43 -44.98
C LYS A 169 -24.39 23.75 -45.69
N GLU A 170 -23.13 24.15 -45.69
CA GLU A 170 -22.61 25.28 -46.48
C GLU A 170 -22.81 25.04 -47.99
N LYS A 171 -22.46 23.85 -48.49
CA LYS A 171 -22.67 23.46 -49.91
C LYS A 171 -24.16 23.38 -50.31
N LYS A 172 -25.06 23.00 -49.40
CA LYS A 172 -26.51 23.04 -49.65
C LYS A 172 -27.05 24.48 -49.70
N LYS A 173 -26.50 25.41 -48.90
CA LYS A 173 -26.88 26.83 -48.93
C LYS A 173 -26.46 27.54 -50.23
N THR A 174 -25.36 27.14 -50.86
CA THR A 174 -24.93 27.71 -52.15
C THR A 174 -25.68 27.15 -53.36
N GLY A 175 -26.30 25.96 -53.23
CA GLY A 175 -27.08 25.33 -54.31
C GLY A 175 -28.56 25.75 -54.43
N TYR A 176 -29.15 26.40 -53.42
CA TYR A 176 -30.57 26.82 -53.41
C TYR A 176 -30.79 28.28 -53.86
N LYS A 177 -29.92 28.83 -54.73
CA LYS A 177 -30.13 30.14 -55.36
C LYS A 177 -30.14 30.02 -56.88
N LYS A 178 -31.22 29.44 -57.43
CA LYS A 178 -31.58 29.62 -58.85
C LYS A 178 -33.08 29.36 -59.08
N SER A 179 -33.89 30.41 -58.95
CA SER A 179 -34.81 30.90 -59.99
C SER A 179 -35.65 32.06 -59.45
N SER A 180 -35.70 33.16 -60.20
CA SER A 180 -36.73 34.19 -60.11
C SER A 180 -38.01 33.69 -60.79
N ILE A 181 -39.20 34.08 -60.31
CA ILE A 181 -40.23 34.89 -61.02
C ILE A 181 -41.55 34.97 -60.22
N GLU A 182 -42.19 36.15 -60.27
CA GLU A 182 -43.56 36.60 -59.89
C GLU A 182 -44.08 36.35 -58.45
N VAL A 183 -44.30 37.39 -57.63
CA VAL A 183 -45.39 38.41 -57.58
C VAL A 183 -46.75 37.81 -57.20
N SER A 184 -47.14 38.02 -55.94
CA SER A 184 -48.45 38.58 -55.53
C SER A 184 -48.52 38.74 -54.01
N ASP A 185 -49.34 39.68 -53.58
CA ASP A 185 -49.43 40.38 -52.30
C ASP A 185 -49.75 39.57 -51.01
N GLU A 186 -49.46 40.21 -49.88
CA GLU A 186 -49.83 40.02 -48.43
C GLU A 186 -51.23 39.44 -48.10
N PRO A 187 -51.61 39.17 -46.82
CA PRO A 187 -50.86 39.06 -45.54
C PRO A 187 -51.24 37.79 -44.70
N GLU A 188 -50.67 37.71 -43.48
CA GLU A 188 -51.19 37.06 -42.23
C GLU A 188 -50.33 35.92 -41.60
N ASP A 189 -49.85 36.22 -40.40
CA ASP A 189 -49.16 35.39 -39.38
C ASP A 189 -50.21 34.70 -38.45
N PRO A 190 -49.90 33.93 -37.38
CA PRO A 190 -48.92 32.86 -37.10
C PRO A 190 -49.62 31.55 -36.68
N GLU A 191 -49.16 30.35 -37.06
CA GLU A 191 -49.32 29.15 -36.19
C GLU A 191 -48.31 28.05 -36.54
N THR A 192 -47.19 27.97 -35.84
CA THR A 192 -46.46 26.70 -35.64
C THR A 192 -45.52 26.74 -34.42
N SER A 193 -46.02 27.26 -33.30
CA SER A 193 -45.41 27.15 -31.97
C SER A 193 -45.67 25.80 -31.30
N ARG A 194 -46.29 24.82 -31.97
CA ARG A 194 -46.87 23.62 -31.30
C ARG A 194 -45.96 22.38 -31.22
N TRP A 195 -44.80 22.34 -31.87
CA TRP A 195 -43.96 21.12 -31.90
C TRP A 195 -42.61 21.21 -31.17
N LEU A 196 -42.13 22.41 -30.84
CA LEU A 196 -40.85 22.61 -30.14
C LEU A 196 -40.95 22.52 -28.60
N GLY A 197 -42.16 22.54 -28.03
CA GLY A 197 -42.36 22.40 -26.59
C GLY A 197 -42.25 20.96 -26.08
N LYS A 198 -42.48 19.96 -26.93
CA LYS A 198 -42.68 18.56 -26.48
C LYS A 198 -41.39 17.74 -26.32
N LEU A 199 -40.24 18.28 -26.75
CA LEU A 199 -38.95 17.57 -26.68
C LEU A 199 -38.06 18.03 -25.50
N ARG A 200 -38.45 19.09 -24.81
CA ARG A 200 -37.71 19.63 -23.65
C ARG A 200 -38.11 18.97 -22.32
N ASP A 201 -39.32 18.42 -22.23
CA ASP A 201 -39.84 17.82 -20.99
C ASP A 201 -39.36 16.37 -20.73
N TRP A 202 -38.64 15.74 -21.66
CA TRP A 202 -38.14 14.37 -21.46
C TRP A 202 -36.71 14.28 -20.90
N CYS A 203 -36.06 15.42 -20.65
CA CYS A 203 -34.70 15.48 -20.09
C CYS A 203 -34.64 15.86 -18.60
N LEU A 204 -35.78 16.01 -17.90
CA LEU A 204 -35.80 16.48 -16.51
C LEU A 204 -36.25 15.44 -15.45
N ASN A 205 -36.50 14.18 -15.82
CA ASN A 205 -36.92 13.14 -14.87
C ASN A 205 -36.03 11.88 -14.88
N CYS A 206 -34.72 12.05 -14.69
CA CYS A 206 -33.85 10.97 -14.23
C CYS A 206 -32.94 11.48 -13.10
N VAL A 207 -33.55 11.71 -11.94
CA VAL A 207 -32.92 11.73 -10.60
C VAL A 207 -33.69 10.75 -9.74
#